data_AF-D6WJD5-F1
#
_entry.id   AF-D6WJD5-F1
#
_cell.length_a   1.000
_cell.length_b   1.000
_cell.length_c   1.000
_cell.angle_alpha   90.00
_cell.angle_beta   90.00
_cell.angle_gamma   90.00
#
_symmetry.space_group_name_H-M   'P 1'
#
loop_
_entity.id
_entity.type
_entity.pdbx_description
1 polymer ?
#
loop_
_entity_poly.entity_id
_entity_poly.type
_entity_poly.pdbx_seq_one_letter_code
_entity_poly.pdbx_strand_id
1 'polypeptide(L)'
;MRLRFFILLLLQVMCEADNKTHHHDLQISEARYSPWSPWSRCIDCIQRRIKKCISPKCEDSRIYEEKPCGKKRCKRKARQKKQFRVVQLNEDSSHLLRQAPSRIWSKWSNWSPCSENCRTQRIRICRKPGRCRKKQQEQTAYCYHDNSMCENYVLNLLDNQDAYESNRYYHYNNLDRRLPQRRRCGQPFRKSRMLKIIGGTESKKYKWPWHVAILNKYYEVFCGGTLIGPRWVLTASHCIRPILRVRLNEHDLRARDGRELEMTVHTIFQHPKFNHKTVDNDIALLQLPRSVNLPIACLPKTRPRPSEVCSVMGWGKVRTSDTYGTHTLHEAKLPIVAASVCRRSYRHFLITPNMLCAGWSSGEADTCAGDSGGGLMCPFKRRSRLAYSVQGITSFGDGCGLKNKYGIYTTVFNYLKWIYYVMDHYS
;
A
#
# COMPACT_ATOMS: atom_id res chain seq x y z
N MET A 1 60.63 -41.11 48.73
CA MET A 1 62.04 -40.81 48.37
C MET A 1 62.12 -40.76 46.86
N ARG A 2 62.46 -39.66 46.17
CA ARG A 2 63.16 -38.43 46.56
C ARG A 2 62.66 -37.26 45.71
N LEU A 3 62.52 -36.12 46.40
CA LEU A 3 62.70 -34.72 45.97
C LEU A 3 61.93 -34.25 44.71
N ARG A 4 60.93 -33.35 44.73
CA ARG A 4 60.62 -32.18 45.59
C ARG A 4 61.82 -31.27 45.86
N PHE A 5 61.64 -29.99 45.49
CA PHE A 5 62.39 -28.77 45.81
C PHE A 5 63.31 -28.21 44.72
N PHE A 6 63.10 -26.90 44.47
CA PHE A 6 63.81 -25.98 43.56
C PHE A 6 63.55 -26.27 42.08
N ILE A 7 62.58 -25.62 41.42
CA ILE A 7 62.56 -24.18 41.15
C ILE A 7 61.13 -23.65 41.34
N LEU A 8 60.85 -23.25 42.58
CA LEU A 8 60.00 -22.11 42.91
C LEU A 8 60.93 -20.90 42.85
N LEU A 9 60.82 -20.11 41.79
CA LEU A 9 61.10 -18.67 41.65
C LEU A 9 61.24 -18.42 40.14
N LEU A 10 60.56 -17.39 39.63
CA LEU A 10 60.52 -16.93 38.22
C LEU A 10 59.42 -17.52 37.31
N LEU A 11 58.24 -17.81 37.86
CA LEU A 11 56.96 -17.62 37.15
C LEU A 11 55.91 -17.04 38.11
N GLN A 12 56.35 -16.09 38.94
CA GLN A 12 55.54 -15.33 39.89
C GLN A 12 55.53 -13.84 39.55
N VAL A 13 55.50 -13.52 38.26
CA VAL A 13 55.13 -12.20 37.73
C VAL A 13 54.42 -12.49 36.42
N MET A 14 53.21 -11.95 36.23
CA MET A 14 52.30 -12.15 35.07
C MET A 14 51.19 -13.21 35.23
N CYS A 15 50.52 -13.27 36.39
CA CYS A 15 49.09 -13.62 36.44
C CYS A 15 48.42 -13.24 37.77
N GLU A 16 48.70 -12.04 38.28
CA GLU A 16 48.09 -11.52 39.51
C GLU A 16 47.61 -10.05 39.35
N ALA A 17 47.23 -9.68 38.12
CA ALA A 17 46.79 -8.33 37.78
C ALA A 17 45.34 -8.23 37.24
N ASP A 18 44.57 -9.32 37.17
CA ASP A 18 43.23 -9.30 36.54
C ASP A 18 42.05 -9.71 37.44
N ASN A 19 42.26 -9.85 38.75
CA ASN A 19 41.17 -10.21 39.68
C ASN A 19 40.87 -9.15 40.77
N LYS A 20 41.47 -7.95 40.66
CA LYS A 20 41.16 -6.80 41.53
C LYS A 20 40.35 -5.70 40.83
N THR A 21 40.27 -5.71 39.50
CA THR A 21 39.48 -4.75 38.69
C THR A 21 37.98 -5.07 38.67
N HIS A 22 37.59 -6.36 38.69
CA HIS A 22 36.18 -6.74 38.66
C HIS A 22 35.41 -6.52 39.98
N HIS A 23 36.06 -6.58 41.14
CA HIS A 23 35.41 -6.26 42.41
C HIS A 23 35.28 -4.75 42.64
N HIS A 24 36.19 -3.94 42.10
CA HIS A 24 36.10 -2.48 42.18
C HIS A 24 35.01 -1.92 41.26
N ASP A 25 34.81 -2.47 40.06
CA ASP A 25 33.77 -2.00 39.14
C ASP A 25 32.34 -2.36 39.56
N LEU A 26 32.16 -3.46 40.29
CA LEU A 26 30.85 -3.79 40.90
C LEU A 26 30.54 -2.88 42.10
N GLN A 27 31.53 -2.53 42.93
CA GLN A 27 31.34 -1.60 44.05
C GLN A 27 31.12 -0.14 43.60
N ILE A 28 31.78 0.31 42.52
CA ILE A 28 31.58 1.66 41.96
C ILE A 28 30.19 1.78 41.26
N SER A 29 29.53 0.66 40.93
CA SER A 29 28.17 0.64 40.38
C SER A 29 27.07 0.84 41.44
N GLU A 30 27.28 0.40 42.68
CA GLU A 30 26.28 0.54 43.75
C GLU A 30 26.23 1.94 44.38
N ALA A 31 27.35 2.68 44.40
CA ALA A 31 27.41 4.03 44.97
C ALA A 31 26.75 5.13 44.11
N ARG A 32 26.41 4.82 42.84
CA ARG A 32 25.85 5.80 41.88
C ARG A 32 24.32 5.77 41.79
N TYR A 33 23.68 4.80 42.44
CA TYR A 33 22.24 4.61 42.42
C TYR A 33 21.68 4.55 43.83
N SER A 34 20.44 4.99 44.00
CA SER A 34 19.72 4.89 45.27
C SER A 34 19.62 3.43 45.73
N PRO A 35 19.33 3.18 47.02
CA PRO A 35 18.80 1.88 47.43
C PRO A 35 17.56 1.49 46.62
N TRP A 36 17.29 0.19 46.53
CA TRP A 36 16.10 -0.32 45.87
C TRP A 36 14.83 0.20 46.54
N SER A 37 13.85 0.62 45.74
CA SER A 37 12.50 0.90 46.25
C SER A 37 11.88 -0.36 46.86
N PRO A 38 10.85 -0.21 47.71
CA PRO A 38 9.97 -1.32 48.05
C PRO A 38 9.39 -1.97 46.79
N TRP A 39 9.08 -3.26 46.88
CA TRP A 39 8.40 -3.97 45.80
C TRP A 39 7.00 -3.38 45.56
N SER A 40 6.67 -3.14 44.29
CA SER A 40 5.35 -2.68 43.89
C SER A 40 4.26 -3.67 44.32
N ARG A 41 3.01 -3.21 44.32
CA ARG A 41 1.87 -4.12 44.34
C ARG A 41 1.96 -5.06 43.12
N CYS A 42 1.40 -6.26 43.27
CA CYS A 42 1.38 -7.24 42.20
C CYS A 42 0.46 -6.74 41.07
N ILE A 43 1.04 -6.49 39.89
CA ILE A 43 0.31 -6.12 38.68
C ILE A 43 0.70 -7.17 37.63
N ASP A 44 -0.29 -7.82 37.02
CA ASP A 44 -0.07 -8.89 36.03
C ASP A 44 0.93 -9.96 36.46
N CYS A 45 0.81 -10.42 37.71
CA CYS A 45 1.66 -11.47 38.30
C CYS A 45 3.14 -11.12 38.51
N ILE A 46 3.50 -9.85 38.34
CA ILE A 46 4.87 -9.36 38.52
C ILE A 46 4.86 -8.25 39.57
N GLN A 47 5.86 -8.28 40.46
CA GLN A 47 6.23 -7.12 41.27
C GLN A 47 7.49 -6.50 40.67
N ARG A 48 7.55 -5.17 40.68
CA ARG A 48 8.69 -4.40 40.20
C ARG A 48 9.25 -3.55 41.33
N ARG A 49 10.56 -3.37 41.36
CA ARG A 49 11.21 -2.33 42.17
C ARG A 49 12.26 -1.61 41.34
N ILE A 50 12.62 -0.40 41.76
CA ILE A 50 13.50 0.48 41.00
C ILE A 50 14.64 1.02 41.85
N LYS A 51 15.80 1.25 41.20
CA LYS A 51 16.85 2.15 41.70
C LYS A 51 16.95 3.35 40.76
N LYS A 52 17.07 4.55 41.32
CA LYS A 52 17.24 5.79 40.56
C LYS A 52 18.70 6.21 40.62
N CYS A 53 19.23 6.68 39.49
CA CYS A 53 20.54 7.32 39.46
C CYS A 53 20.58 8.51 40.42
N ILE A 54 21.64 8.62 41.23
CA ILE A 54 21.88 9.74 42.17
C ILE A 54 23.16 10.51 41.82
N SER A 55 23.85 10.13 40.72
CA SER A 55 25.11 10.75 40.28
C SER A 55 24.90 11.53 38.97
N PRO A 56 25.53 12.71 38.79
CA PRO A 56 25.43 13.48 37.54
C PRO A 56 25.87 12.73 36.28
N LYS A 57 26.67 11.66 36.45
CA LYS A 57 27.24 10.88 35.35
C LYS A 57 26.28 9.85 34.74
N CYS A 58 25.10 9.60 35.32
CA CYS A 58 24.16 8.59 34.81
C CYS A 58 22.83 9.16 34.25
N GLU A 59 22.78 10.44 33.87
CA GLU A 59 21.72 11.09 33.06
C GLU A 59 20.28 10.60 33.37
N ASP A 60 19.87 10.64 34.63
CA ASP A 60 18.52 10.25 35.11
C ASP A 60 18.07 8.80 34.80
N SER A 61 19.00 7.92 34.46
CA SER A 61 18.70 6.52 34.17
C SER A 61 18.11 5.77 35.37
N ARG A 62 17.22 4.80 35.07
CA ARG A 62 16.50 3.98 36.06
C ARG A 62 16.71 2.51 35.77
N ILE A 63 17.02 1.75 36.82
CA ILE A 63 17.20 0.29 36.74
C ILE A 63 16.00 -0.38 37.38
N TYR A 64 15.47 -1.41 36.71
CA TYR A 64 14.28 -2.15 37.11
C TYR A 64 14.65 -3.59 37.47
N GLU A 65 14.02 -4.12 38.51
CA GLU A 65 14.08 -5.53 38.86
C GLU A 65 12.65 -6.07 38.99
N GLU A 66 12.43 -7.25 38.41
CA GLU A 66 11.14 -7.91 38.37
C GLU A 66 11.19 -9.24 39.11
N LYS A 67 10.12 -9.58 39.82
CA LYS A 67 9.95 -10.93 40.37
C LYS A 67 8.50 -11.41 40.28
N PRO A 68 8.28 -12.73 40.16
CA PRO A 68 6.94 -13.30 40.16
C PRO A 68 6.26 -13.16 41.53
N CYS A 69 4.95 -12.89 41.52
CA CYS A 69 4.15 -12.86 42.74
C CYS A 69 3.89 -14.27 43.30
N GLY A 70 3.73 -14.39 44.62
CA GLY A 70 3.42 -15.65 45.27
C GLY A 70 2.14 -16.32 44.74
N LYS A 71 2.17 -17.66 44.62
CA LYS A 71 1.17 -18.50 43.95
C LYS A 71 -0.30 -18.19 44.32
N LYS A 72 -0.61 -17.73 45.54
CA LYS A 72 -1.99 -17.38 45.95
C LYS A 72 -2.54 -16.12 45.25
N ARG A 73 -1.70 -15.12 44.93
CA ARG A 73 -2.13 -13.87 44.26
C ARG A 73 -2.21 -13.99 42.74
N CYS A 74 -1.57 -15.01 42.15
CA CYS A 74 -1.63 -15.31 40.71
C CYS A 74 -2.65 -16.39 40.31
N LYS A 75 -3.30 -17.04 41.28
CA LYS A 75 -4.23 -18.14 41.02
C LYS A 75 -5.55 -17.72 40.37
N ARG A 76 -5.83 -16.42 40.21
CA ARG A 76 -7.08 -15.93 39.59
C ARG A 76 -7.02 -15.72 38.07
N LYS A 77 -5.88 -15.92 37.40
CA LYS A 77 -5.77 -15.88 35.92
C LYS A 77 -5.08 -17.09 35.28
N ALA A 78 -4.96 -18.22 35.99
CA ALA A 78 -4.49 -19.47 35.39
C ALA A 78 -5.63 -20.21 34.66
N ARG A 79 -6.28 -19.54 33.70
CA ARG A 79 -7.09 -20.15 32.64
C ARG A 79 -7.47 -19.13 31.56
N GLN A 80 -6.53 -18.33 31.08
CA GLN A 80 -6.64 -17.86 29.70
C GLN A 80 -6.27 -19.06 28.80
N LYS A 81 -7.28 -19.84 28.41
CA LYS A 81 -7.16 -20.64 27.18
C LYS A 81 -6.72 -19.66 26.10
N LYS A 82 -5.50 -19.78 25.56
CA LYS A 82 -5.14 -19.10 24.31
C LYS A 82 -6.25 -19.41 23.32
N GLN A 83 -7.05 -18.41 22.97
CA GLN A 83 -8.30 -18.64 22.26
C GLN A 83 -7.94 -18.95 20.81
N PHE A 84 -8.13 -20.20 20.38
CA PHE A 84 -8.02 -20.56 18.96
C PHE A 84 -9.24 -20.00 18.26
N ARG A 85 -9.04 -18.95 17.46
CA ARG A 85 -10.11 -18.24 16.75
C ARG A 85 -10.06 -18.63 15.28
N VAL A 86 -11.21 -19.01 14.74
CA VAL A 86 -11.38 -19.34 13.32
C VAL A 86 -12.29 -18.31 12.69
N VAL A 87 -11.81 -17.68 11.63
CA VAL A 87 -12.47 -16.60 10.91
C VAL A 87 -12.75 -17.04 9.48
N GLN A 88 -14.01 -16.96 9.08
CA GLN A 88 -14.45 -17.23 7.71
C GLN A 88 -14.68 -15.91 7.00
N LEU A 89 -13.80 -15.56 6.07
CA LEU A 89 -14.01 -14.41 5.19
C LEU A 89 -14.97 -14.85 4.07
N ASN A 90 -15.92 -13.99 3.71
CA ASN A 90 -16.81 -14.19 2.56
C ASN A 90 -16.03 -14.08 1.23
N GLU A 91 -15.24 -15.10 0.91
CA GLU A 91 -14.92 -15.44 -0.47
C GLU A 91 -16.06 -16.29 -1.02
N ASP A 92 -16.53 -15.94 -2.22
CA ASP A 92 -17.65 -16.55 -2.95
C ASP A 92 -17.71 -18.08 -2.80
N SER A 93 -18.62 -18.56 -1.94
CA SER A 93 -19.24 -19.91 -1.91
C SER A 93 -20.00 -20.22 -0.61
N SER A 94 -20.02 -19.35 0.40
CA SER A 94 -20.63 -19.65 1.70
C SER A 94 -22.16 -19.81 1.67
N HIS A 95 -22.85 -19.19 0.71
CA HIS A 95 -24.30 -19.34 0.57
C HIS A 95 -24.73 -20.66 -0.09
N LEU A 96 -23.88 -21.26 -0.95
CA LEU A 96 -24.18 -22.53 -1.63
C LEU A 96 -23.74 -23.77 -0.83
N LEU A 97 -22.91 -23.61 0.21
CA LEU A 97 -22.45 -24.72 1.05
C LEU A 97 -23.23 -24.88 2.37
N ARG A 98 -24.02 -23.87 2.76
CA ARG A 98 -24.79 -23.86 4.01
C ARG A 98 -26.06 -24.73 3.99
N GLN A 99 -26.45 -25.29 2.85
CA GLN A 99 -27.69 -26.09 2.73
C GLN A 99 -27.53 -27.37 1.90
N ALA A 100 -26.53 -28.20 2.19
CA ALA A 100 -26.58 -29.60 1.76
C ALA A 100 -27.27 -30.45 2.84
N PRO A 101 -28.35 -31.20 2.55
CA PRO A 101 -29.07 -32.00 3.53
C PRO A 101 -28.13 -32.97 4.28
N SER A 102 -28.29 -33.08 5.60
CA SER A 102 -27.54 -34.00 6.48
C SER A 102 -27.62 -35.49 6.07
N ARG A 103 -28.52 -35.82 5.13
CA ARG A 103 -28.73 -37.16 4.56
C ARG A 103 -27.70 -37.57 3.48
N ILE A 104 -26.93 -36.63 2.91
CA ILE A 104 -25.99 -36.89 1.81
C ILE A 104 -24.53 -36.80 2.28
N TRP A 105 -24.22 -35.90 3.21
CA TRP A 105 -22.87 -35.66 3.74
C TRP A 105 -22.80 -35.96 5.24
N SER A 106 -21.62 -36.38 5.70
CA SER A 106 -21.32 -36.48 7.13
C SER A 106 -21.18 -35.11 7.79
N LYS A 107 -21.18 -35.09 9.13
CA LYS A 107 -20.81 -33.90 9.89
C LYS A 107 -19.37 -33.50 9.54
N TRP A 108 -19.08 -32.21 9.58
CA TRP A 108 -17.72 -31.70 9.42
C TRP A 108 -16.83 -32.21 10.57
N SER A 109 -15.57 -32.51 10.25
CA SER A 109 -14.53 -32.77 11.24
C SER A 109 -14.23 -31.53 12.08
N ASN A 110 -13.47 -31.74 13.16
CA ASN A 110 -12.83 -30.64 13.85
C ASN A 110 -11.85 -29.91 12.91
N TRP A 111 -11.61 -28.63 13.20
CA TRP A 111 -10.61 -27.82 12.53
C TRP A 111 -9.20 -28.33 12.84
N SER A 112 -8.34 -28.33 11.84
CA SER A 112 -6.92 -28.61 12.00
C SER A 112 -6.23 -27.51 12.83
N PRO A 113 -5.04 -27.77 13.40
CA PRO A 113 -4.19 -26.72 13.96
C PRO A 113 -3.94 -25.59 12.96
N CYS A 114 -3.65 -24.40 13.48
CA CYS A 114 -3.35 -23.25 12.62
C CYS A 114 -2.01 -23.42 11.92
N SER A 115 -2.00 -23.39 10.59
CA SER A 115 -0.77 -23.41 9.81
C SER A 115 -0.01 -22.08 9.93
N GLU A 116 1.27 -22.09 9.55
CA GLU A 116 2.13 -20.88 9.49
C GLU A 116 1.57 -19.80 8.56
N ASN A 117 0.76 -20.19 7.56
CA ASN A 117 0.06 -19.28 6.66
C ASN A 117 -1.29 -18.79 7.21
N CYS A 118 -1.51 -18.92 8.52
CA CYS A 118 -2.71 -18.47 9.23
C CYS A 118 -4.01 -19.10 8.72
N ARG A 119 -3.95 -20.36 8.27
CA ARG A 119 -5.08 -21.14 7.74
C ARG A 119 -5.32 -22.42 8.52
N THR A 120 -6.59 -22.82 8.59
CA THR A 120 -7.06 -24.08 9.17
C THR A 120 -8.03 -24.76 8.21
N GLN A 121 -8.07 -26.09 8.24
CA GLN A 121 -8.87 -26.91 7.34
C GLN A 121 -9.74 -27.90 8.12
N ARG A 122 -10.88 -28.27 7.53
CA ARG A 122 -11.72 -29.38 8.00
C ARG A 122 -12.36 -30.09 6.82
N ILE A 123 -12.77 -31.34 7.05
CA ILE A 123 -13.27 -32.20 5.98
C ILE A 123 -14.62 -32.82 6.35
N ARG A 124 -15.37 -33.25 5.33
CA ARG A 124 -16.51 -34.15 5.49
C ARG A 124 -16.59 -35.12 4.32
N ILE A 125 -17.10 -36.30 4.59
CA ILE A 125 -17.15 -37.43 3.66
C ILE A 125 -18.59 -37.62 3.16
N CYS A 126 -18.74 -37.99 1.89
CA CYS A 126 -20.03 -38.31 1.30
C CYS A 126 -20.55 -39.65 1.83
N ARG A 127 -21.80 -39.68 2.30
CA ARG A 127 -22.45 -40.90 2.81
C ARG A 127 -23.15 -41.71 1.71
N LYS A 128 -23.37 -41.14 0.52
CA LYS A 128 -24.04 -41.78 -0.63
C LYS A 128 -23.22 -41.61 -1.92
N PRO A 129 -22.27 -42.51 -2.21
CA PRO A 129 -21.28 -42.35 -3.28
C PRO A 129 -21.83 -42.10 -4.70
N GLY A 130 -23.09 -42.43 -4.99
CA GLY A 130 -23.75 -42.15 -6.28
C GLY A 130 -24.46 -40.78 -6.41
N ARG A 131 -24.53 -39.98 -5.34
CA ARG A 131 -25.16 -38.64 -5.35
C ARG A 131 -24.19 -37.48 -5.13
N CYS A 132 -22.93 -37.78 -4.84
CA CYS A 132 -21.89 -36.78 -4.64
C CYS A 132 -20.90 -36.79 -5.81
N ARG A 133 -20.57 -35.60 -6.35
CA ARG A 133 -19.53 -35.47 -7.39
C ARG A 133 -18.10 -35.74 -6.87
N LYS A 134 -17.88 -35.69 -5.55
CA LYS A 134 -16.59 -35.95 -4.88
C LYS A 134 -16.82 -36.83 -3.65
N LYS A 135 -15.86 -37.71 -3.32
CA LYS A 135 -15.92 -38.58 -2.13
C LYS A 135 -15.76 -37.80 -0.82
N GLN A 136 -14.99 -36.72 -0.85
CA GLN A 136 -14.69 -35.85 0.30
C GLN A 136 -14.80 -34.38 -0.11
N GLN A 137 -15.26 -33.56 0.82
CA GLN A 137 -15.25 -32.10 0.73
C GLN A 137 -14.34 -31.53 1.80
N GLU A 138 -13.59 -30.50 1.43
CA GLU A 138 -12.69 -29.76 2.31
C GLU A 138 -13.17 -28.32 2.42
N GLN A 139 -13.02 -27.75 3.61
CA GLN A 139 -13.26 -26.35 3.88
C GLN A 139 -12.05 -25.74 4.57
N THR A 140 -11.61 -24.60 4.07
CA THR A 140 -10.51 -23.82 4.65
C THR A 140 -11.07 -22.54 5.26
N ALA A 141 -10.45 -22.09 6.35
CA ALA A 141 -10.74 -20.83 7.02
C ALA A 141 -9.44 -20.19 7.52
N TYR A 142 -9.49 -18.92 7.87
CA TYR A 142 -8.39 -18.25 8.57
C TYR A 142 -8.42 -18.60 10.05
N CYS A 143 -7.26 -18.65 10.68
CA CYS A 143 -7.15 -18.89 12.12
C CYS A 143 -6.05 -18.05 12.75
N TYR A 144 -6.18 -17.83 14.06
CA TYR A 144 -5.13 -17.23 14.86
C TYR A 144 -5.25 -17.63 16.34
N HIS A 145 -4.18 -17.33 17.06
CA HIS A 145 -4.11 -17.36 18.51
C HIS A 145 -3.87 -15.94 19.00
N ASP A 146 -4.37 -15.61 20.18
CA ASP A 146 -4.14 -14.29 20.78
C ASP A 146 -2.62 -14.02 20.94
N ASN A 147 -2.20 -12.82 20.56
CA ASN A 147 -0.84 -12.30 20.44
C ASN A 147 0.07 -13.01 19.42
N SER A 148 -0.49 -13.56 18.33
CA SER A 148 0.29 -14.17 17.25
C SER A 148 0.38 -13.29 15.99
N MET A 149 1.38 -13.53 15.15
CA MET A 149 1.47 -12.87 13.82
C MET A 149 0.18 -13.04 13.00
N CYS A 150 -0.50 -14.19 13.16
CA CYS A 150 -1.76 -14.46 12.49
C CYS A 150 -2.93 -13.65 13.02
N GLU A 151 -2.90 -13.22 14.29
CA GLU A 151 -3.94 -12.35 14.84
C GLU A 151 -3.92 -11.00 14.11
N ASN A 152 -2.76 -10.35 14.06
CA ASN A 152 -2.59 -9.09 13.34
C ASN A 152 -2.97 -9.22 11.86
N TYR A 153 -2.58 -10.32 11.22
CA TYR A 153 -2.92 -10.57 9.82
C TYR A 153 -4.43 -10.73 9.59
N VAL A 154 -5.11 -11.54 10.42
CA VAL A 154 -6.54 -11.83 10.27
C VAL A 154 -7.41 -10.66 10.71
N LEU A 155 -7.05 -9.94 11.77
CA LEU A 155 -7.75 -8.73 12.19
C LEU A 155 -7.66 -7.62 11.14
N ASN A 156 -6.50 -7.45 10.49
CA ASN A 156 -6.38 -6.54 9.35
C ASN A 156 -7.26 -6.94 8.17
N LEU A 157 -7.42 -8.24 7.90
CA LEU A 157 -8.33 -8.72 6.85
C LEU A 157 -9.80 -8.44 7.21
N LEU A 158 -10.17 -8.63 8.49
CA LEU A 158 -11.51 -8.37 9.00
C LEU A 158 -11.87 -6.88 8.99
N ASP A 159 -10.96 -5.98 9.38
CA ASP A 159 -11.18 -4.53 9.28
C ASP A 159 -11.43 -4.08 7.84
N ASN A 160 -10.76 -4.71 6.86
CA ASN A 160 -11.03 -4.45 5.45
C ASN A 160 -12.40 -4.99 4.99
N GLN A 161 -12.93 -6.03 5.67
CA GLN A 161 -14.18 -6.70 5.36
C GLN A 161 -15.40 -6.12 6.09
N ASP A 162 -15.29 -5.66 7.32
CA ASP A 162 -16.36 -4.92 8.01
C ASP A 162 -16.57 -3.54 7.37
N ALA A 163 -15.48 -2.93 6.87
CA ALA A 163 -15.56 -1.80 5.98
C ALA A 163 -16.18 -2.15 4.61
N TYR A 164 -16.29 -3.42 4.23
CA TYR A 164 -16.93 -3.91 2.99
C TYR A 164 -18.42 -4.24 3.22
N GLU A 165 -18.78 -4.86 4.34
CA GLU A 165 -20.18 -5.21 4.69
C GLU A 165 -21.00 -4.02 5.20
N SER A 166 -20.42 -3.15 6.04
CA SER A 166 -21.03 -1.86 6.38
C SER A 166 -21.27 -1.03 5.12
N ASN A 167 -20.30 -1.00 4.20
CA ASN A 167 -20.46 -0.34 2.91
C ASN A 167 -21.49 -0.98 1.99
N ARG A 168 -21.79 -2.28 2.07
CA ARG A 168 -22.83 -2.89 1.22
C ARG A 168 -24.23 -2.47 1.65
N TYR A 169 -24.44 -2.23 2.95
CA TYR A 169 -25.73 -1.77 3.50
C TYR A 169 -25.95 -0.25 3.28
N TYR A 170 -24.89 0.57 3.40
CA TYR A 170 -24.98 2.00 3.10
C TYR A 170 -25.10 2.32 1.59
N HIS A 171 -24.64 1.43 0.71
CA HIS A 171 -24.63 1.66 -0.74
C HIS A 171 -25.92 1.26 -1.46
N TYR A 172 -26.82 0.48 -0.82
CA TYR A 172 -28.15 0.18 -1.37
C TYR A 172 -29.18 1.29 -1.12
N ASN A 173 -29.03 2.08 -0.05
CA ASN A 173 -30.03 3.09 0.32
C ASN A 173 -29.65 4.54 -0.04
N ASN A 174 -28.40 4.83 -0.43
CA ASN A 174 -27.97 6.22 -0.69
C ASN A 174 -27.41 6.51 -2.10
N LEU A 175 -27.26 5.51 -2.98
CA LEU A 175 -26.71 5.76 -4.31
C LEU A 175 -27.68 6.34 -5.33
N ASP A 176 -28.94 6.59 -4.94
CA ASP A 176 -29.95 7.12 -5.87
C ASP A 176 -30.37 8.56 -5.60
N ARG A 177 -29.74 9.28 -4.65
CA ARG A 177 -30.24 10.64 -4.31
C ARG A 177 -29.29 11.83 -4.27
N ARG A 178 -27.95 11.73 -4.28
CA ARG A 178 -27.11 12.96 -4.22
C ARG A 178 -25.75 12.95 -4.93
N LEU A 179 -25.58 12.19 -6.01
CA LEU A 179 -24.55 12.55 -7.01
C LEU A 179 -25.24 13.33 -8.13
N PRO A 180 -24.77 14.54 -8.50
CA PRO A 180 -25.30 15.23 -9.67
C PRO A 180 -24.98 14.41 -10.93
N GLN A 181 -25.89 13.49 -11.27
CA GLN A 181 -25.94 12.70 -12.49
C GLN A 181 -26.23 13.61 -13.69
N ARG A 182 -25.38 14.59 -14.01
CA ARG A 182 -25.45 15.34 -15.28
C ARG A 182 -24.13 15.85 -15.87
N ARG A 183 -22.96 15.52 -15.32
CA ARG A 183 -21.69 15.88 -16.00
C ARG A 183 -21.09 14.69 -16.76
N ARG A 184 -20.89 14.89 -18.06
CA ARG A 184 -20.29 13.89 -18.97
C ARG A 184 -18.77 13.84 -18.71
N CYS A 185 -18.27 12.76 -18.12
CA CYS A 185 -16.82 12.51 -18.01
C CYS A 185 -16.22 11.88 -19.27
N GLY A 186 -14.90 11.94 -19.39
CA GLY A 186 -14.06 11.19 -20.32
C GLY A 186 -14.19 11.60 -21.78
N GLN A 187 -14.81 12.74 -22.09
CA GLN A 187 -15.02 13.18 -23.48
C GLN A 187 -13.95 14.18 -23.90
N PRO A 188 -13.08 13.85 -24.88
CA PRO A 188 -12.10 14.81 -25.39
C PRO A 188 -12.81 15.93 -26.16
N PHE A 189 -12.18 17.10 -26.27
CA PHE A 189 -12.76 18.26 -26.98
C PHE A 189 -12.98 18.00 -28.48
N ARG A 190 -12.27 17.05 -29.11
CA ARG A 190 -12.40 16.70 -30.53
C ARG A 190 -12.40 15.18 -30.76
N LYS A 191 -13.13 14.71 -31.79
CA LYS A 191 -13.11 13.31 -32.23
C LYS A 191 -11.71 12.94 -32.74
N SER A 192 -10.97 12.10 -32.00
CA SER A 192 -9.70 11.54 -32.47
C SER A 192 -9.97 10.28 -33.30
N ARG A 193 -9.47 10.24 -34.54
CA ARG A 193 -9.30 8.95 -35.25
C ARG A 193 -8.16 8.18 -34.57
N MET A 194 -8.36 6.89 -34.30
CA MET A 194 -7.31 6.05 -33.73
C MET A 194 -6.39 5.56 -34.85
N LEU A 195 -5.32 6.31 -35.13
CA LEU A 195 -4.20 5.79 -35.92
C LEU A 195 -3.19 5.10 -34.99
N LYS A 196 -2.58 4.00 -35.43
CA LYS A 196 -1.48 3.34 -34.70
C LYS A 196 -0.29 4.29 -34.72
N ILE A 197 0.16 4.75 -33.54
CA ILE A 197 1.27 5.69 -33.39
C ILE A 197 2.19 5.10 -32.31
N ILE A 198 3.47 4.94 -32.65
CA ILE A 198 4.54 4.42 -31.80
C ILE A 198 5.57 5.55 -31.67
N GLY A 199 6.08 5.84 -30.46
CA GLY A 199 7.20 6.76 -30.25
C GLY A 199 6.89 8.15 -29.69
N GLY A 200 5.65 8.41 -29.24
CA GLY A 200 5.26 9.70 -28.67
C GLY A 200 5.14 10.79 -29.73
N THR A 201 4.00 11.50 -29.77
CA THR A 201 3.80 12.62 -30.72
C THR A 201 3.18 13.79 -29.98
N GLU A 202 3.41 15.00 -30.47
CA GLU A 202 2.68 16.16 -29.95
C GLU A 202 1.17 15.89 -29.98
N SER A 203 0.53 16.04 -28.83
CA SER A 203 -0.91 15.93 -28.71
C SER A 203 -1.56 17.11 -29.41
N LYS A 204 -2.74 16.90 -29.99
CA LYS A 204 -3.55 18.06 -30.42
C LYS A 204 -3.87 18.93 -29.20
N LYS A 205 -3.76 20.24 -29.37
CA LYS A 205 -4.10 21.22 -28.35
C LYS A 205 -5.50 20.95 -27.76
N TYR A 206 -5.56 20.88 -26.43
CA TYR A 206 -6.76 20.55 -25.63
C TYR A 206 -7.39 19.17 -25.91
N LYS A 207 -6.68 18.22 -26.51
CA LYS A 207 -7.22 16.86 -26.68
C LYS A 207 -7.54 16.20 -25.33
N TRP A 208 -6.72 16.45 -24.31
CA TRP A 208 -6.77 15.86 -22.98
C TRP A 208 -7.08 16.91 -21.91
N PRO A 209 -8.31 17.42 -21.85
CA PRO A 209 -8.65 18.57 -21.01
C PRO A 209 -8.58 18.31 -19.50
N TRP A 210 -8.57 17.04 -19.10
CA TRP A 210 -8.39 16.61 -17.72
C TRP A 210 -6.91 16.40 -17.35
N HIS A 211 -5.97 16.51 -18.28
CA HIS A 211 -4.56 16.43 -17.92
C HIS A 211 -4.15 17.71 -17.16
N VAL A 212 -3.39 17.53 -16.08
CA VAL A 212 -3.05 18.60 -15.14
C VAL A 212 -1.53 18.66 -15.01
N ALA A 213 -0.94 19.83 -15.17
CA ALA A 213 0.44 20.06 -14.76
C ALA A 213 0.49 20.35 -13.26
N ILE A 214 1.33 19.63 -12.52
CA ILE A 214 1.58 19.87 -11.10
C ILE A 214 2.92 20.58 -10.97
N LEU A 215 2.88 21.74 -10.32
CA LEU A 215 4.00 22.64 -10.17
C LEU A 215 4.43 22.71 -8.71
N ASN A 216 5.75 22.83 -8.51
CA ASN A 216 6.32 23.05 -7.20
C ASN A 216 6.18 24.53 -6.78
N LYS A 217 6.76 24.88 -5.62
CA LYS A 217 6.75 26.27 -5.11
C LYS A 217 7.45 27.28 -6.04
N TYR A 218 8.35 26.81 -6.91
CA TYR A 218 9.09 27.61 -7.88
C TYR A 218 8.43 27.69 -9.27
N TYR A 219 7.17 27.23 -9.39
CA TYR A 219 6.42 27.22 -10.66
C TYR A 219 7.00 26.29 -11.73
N GLU A 220 7.79 25.30 -11.33
CA GLU A 220 8.34 24.30 -12.24
C GLU A 220 7.40 23.10 -12.30
N VAL A 221 7.06 22.66 -13.52
CA VAL A 221 6.30 21.42 -13.74
C VAL A 221 7.22 20.24 -13.49
N PHE A 222 6.82 19.36 -12.57
CA PHE A 222 7.62 18.17 -12.22
C PHE A 222 6.80 16.87 -12.18
N CYS A 223 5.47 16.99 -12.08
CA CYS A 223 4.54 15.88 -12.16
C CYS A 223 3.31 16.27 -12.98
N GLY A 224 2.61 15.27 -13.49
CA GLY A 224 1.27 15.36 -14.02
C GLY A 224 0.19 14.96 -13.01
N GLY A 225 -1.05 15.17 -13.41
CA GLY A 225 -2.25 14.75 -12.68
C GLY A 225 -3.42 14.58 -13.63
N THR A 226 -4.54 14.11 -13.09
CA THR A 226 -5.78 13.90 -13.83
C THR A 226 -6.96 14.50 -13.08
N LEU A 227 -7.68 15.44 -13.70
CA LEU A 227 -8.90 16.00 -13.16
C LEU A 227 -10.03 14.95 -13.20
N ILE A 228 -10.45 14.44 -12.05
CA ILE A 228 -11.49 13.40 -11.91
C ILE A 228 -12.81 13.94 -11.36
N GLY A 229 -12.84 15.22 -10.96
CA GLY A 229 -14.02 15.93 -10.50
C GLY A 229 -13.79 17.44 -10.56
N PRO A 230 -14.83 18.29 -10.37
CA PRO A 230 -14.70 19.74 -10.51
C PRO A 230 -13.66 20.37 -9.57
N ARG A 231 -13.34 19.72 -8.45
CA ARG A 231 -12.35 20.19 -7.46
C ARG A 231 -11.27 19.14 -7.16
N TRP A 232 -11.19 18.08 -7.95
CA TRP A 232 -10.46 16.88 -7.56
C TRP A 232 -9.49 16.46 -8.64
N VAL A 233 -8.19 16.52 -8.31
CA VAL A 233 -7.09 16.05 -9.16
C VAL A 233 -6.49 14.78 -8.55
N LEU A 234 -6.41 13.73 -9.34
CA LEU A 234 -5.76 12.46 -9.04
C LEU A 234 -4.29 12.52 -9.49
N THR A 235 -3.37 12.11 -8.63
CA THR A 235 -1.93 12.06 -8.94
C THR A 235 -1.23 10.97 -8.11
N ALA A 236 0.09 10.88 -8.19
CA ALA A 236 0.91 9.94 -7.43
C ALA A 236 1.27 10.50 -6.04
N SER A 237 1.43 9.62 -5.05
CA SER A 237 1.87 10.01 -3.70
C SER A 237 3.30 10.53 -3.67
N HIS A 238 4.20 10.02 -4.52
CA HIS A 238 5.59 10.50 -4.58
C HIS A 238 5.71 11.94 -5.14
N CYS A 239 4.66 12.43 -5.82
CA CYS A 239 4.58 13.82 -6.31
C CYS A 239 4.23 14.82 -5.19
N ILE A 240 3.87 14.38 -3.99
CA ILE A 240 3.42 15.28 -2.93
C ILE A 240 4.57 16.14 -2.38
N ARG A 241 4.32 17.44 -2.24
CA ARG A 241 5.19 18.44 -1.61
C ARG A 241 4.33 19.35 -0.71
N PRO A 242 4.93 20.09 0.25
CA PRO A 242 4.18 20.96 1.16
C PRO A 242 3.36 22.04 0.44
N ILE A 243 3.90 22.60 -0.66
CA ILE A 243 3.23 23.60 -1.48
C ILE A 243 3.22 23.08 -2.92
N LEU A 244 2.01 22.90 -3.44
CA LEU A 244 1.76 22.50 -4.82
C LEU A 244 0.83 23.51 -5.48
N ARG A 245 1.08 23.75 -6.76
CA ARG A 245 0.13 24.41 -7.66
C ARG A 245 -0.29 23.43 -8.74
N VAL A 246 -1.47 23.63 -9.30
CA VAL A 246 -1.91 22.94 -10.50
C VAL A 246 -2.14 23.94 -11.60
N ARG A 247 -1.80 23.56 -12.83
CA ARG A 247 -2.17 24.28 -14.05
C ARG A 247 -2.99 23.37 -14.94
N LEU A 248 -4.21 23.78 -15.23
CA LEU A 248 -5.18 23.08 -16.08
C LEU A 248 -5.22 23.73 -17.47
N ASN A 249 -5.69 22.99 -18.49
CA ASN A 249 -5.75 23.44 -19.89
C ASN A 249 -4.40 23.82 -20.52
N GLU A 250 -3.28 23.50 -19.87
CA GLU A 250 -1.95 23.75 -20.40
C GLU A 250 -1.69 22.88 -21.64
N HIS A 251 -1.00 23.45 -22.64
CA HIS A 251 -0.50 22.73 -23.81
C HIS A 251 0.98 23.01 -24.02
N ASP A 252 1.39 24.28 -24.01
CA ASP A 252 2.77 24.70 -24.28
C ASP A 252 3.33 25.46 -23.07
N LEU A 253 4.26 24.83 -22.36
CA LEU A 253 4.89 25.38 -21.16
C LEU A 253 5.66 26.69 -21.40
N ARG A 254 6.00 27.02 -22.66
CA ARG A 254 6.69 28.26 -23.03
C ARG A 254 5.74 29.37 -23.47
N ALA A 255 4.54 29.04 -23.94
CA ALA A 255 3.63 29.97 -24.58
C ALA A 255 2.20 29.80 -24.03
N ARG A 256 1.87 30.61 -23.01
CA ARG A 256 0.52 30.67 -22.46
C ARG A 256 -0.44 31.32 -23.44
N ASP A 257 -1.60 30.70 -23.63
CA ASP A 257 -2.66 31.19 -24.52
C ASP A 257 -3.80 31.90 -23.79
N GLY A 258 -3.72 32.00 -22.46
CA GLY A 258 -4.68 32.70 -21.61
C GLY A 258 -5.87 31.85 -21.17
N ARG A 259 -5.97 30.58 -21.60
CA ARG A 259 -7.01 29.65 -21.15
C ARG A 259 -6.57 28.75 -20.01
N GLU A 260 -5.31 28.85 -19.60
CA GLU A 260 -4.75 28.09 -18.50
C GLU A 260 -5.36 28.56 -17.18
N LEU A 261 -5.72 27.59 -16.34
CA LEU A 261 -6.15 27.88 -14.97
C LEU A 261 -5.07 27.40 -14.01
N GLU A 262 -4.34 28.34 -13.42
CA GLU A 262 -3.37 28.06 -12.38
C GLU A 262 -3.95 28.35 -10.99
N MET A 263 -3.76 27.42 -10.04
CA MET A 263 -4.20 27.61 -8.66
C MET A 263 -3.34 26.82 -7.68
N THR A 264 -3.14 27.39 -6.49
CA THR A 264 -2.54 26.67 -5.35
C THR A 264 -3.52 25.61 -4.85
N VAL A 265 -3.00 24.41 -4.58
CA VAL A 265 -3.78 23.31 -4.00
C VAL A 265 -4.28 23.70 -2.60
N HIS A 266 -5.54 23.42 -2.31
CA HIS A 266 -6.15 23.73 -1.00
C HIS A 266 -5.80 22.68 0.05
N THR A 267 -6.02 21.42 -0.28
CA THR A 267 -5.79 20.28 0.63
C THR A 267 -5.20 19.11 -0.15
N ILE A 268 -4.28 18.38 0.50
CA ILE A 268 -3.61 17.22 -0.06
C ILE A 268 -4.00 15.98 0.73
N PHE A 269 -4.44 14.95 0.03
CA PHE A 269 -4.79 13.65 0.60
C PHE A 269 -3.85 12.59 0.01
N GLN A 270 -2.73 12.35 0.68
CA GLN A 270 -1.83 11.25 0.37
C GLN A 270 -2.44 9.94 0.88
N HIS A 271 -2.28 8.84 0.13
CA HIS A 271 -2.80 7.55 0.59
C HIS A 271 -2.04 7.10 1.85
N PRO A 272 -2.73 6.75 2.97
CA PRO A 272 -2.09 6.50 4.26
C PRO A 272 -1.18 5.27 4.28
N LYS A 273 -1.37 4.35 3.33
CA LYS A 273 -0.53 3.15 3.16
C LYS A 273 0.56 3.31 2.10
N PHE A 274 0.83 4.54 1.63
CA PHE A 274 1.93 4.78 0.68
C PHE A 274 3.26 4.36 1.30
N ASN A 275 4.01 3.52 0.59
CA ASN A 275 5.29 3.02 1.04
C ASN A 275 6.41 3.58 0.15
N HIS A 276 7.25 4.45 0.70
CA HIS A 276 8.35 5.08 -0.04
C HIS A 276 9.43 4.10 -0.53
N LYS A 277 9.58 2.92 0.09
CA LYS A 277 10.59 1.93 -0.30
C LYS A 277 10.11 1.06 -1.45
N THR A 278 8.86 0.60 -1.38
CA THR A 278 8.29 -0.29 -2.40
C THR A 278 7.52 0.47 -3.49
N VAL A 279 7.26 1.76 -3.27
CA VAL A 279 6.39 2.61 -4.10
C VAL A 279 4.99 2.02 -4.24
N ASP A 280 4.56 1.21 -3.27
CA ASP A 280 3.20 0.65 -3.24
C ASP A 280 2.21 1.66 -2.66
N ASN A 281 0.97 1.61 -3.13
CA ASN A 281 -0.07 2.61 -2.82
C ASN A 281 0.30 4.03 -3.24
N ASP A 282 0.96 4.17 -4.39
CA ASP A 282 1.41 5.44 -4.93
C ASP A 282 0.27 6.23 -5.61
N ILE A 283 -0.61 6.78 -4.78
CA ILE A 283 -1.79 7.53 -5.20
C ILE A 283 -2.09 8.66 -4.22
N ALA A 284 -2.50 9.81 -4.71
CA ALA A 284 -2.91 10.95 -3.91
C ALA A 284 -4.05 11.73 -4.60
N LEU A 285 -4.85 12.43 -3.80
CA LEU A 285 -5.86 13.37 -4.26
C LEU A 285 -5.48 14.79 -3.85
N LEU A 286 -5.59 15.72 -4.78
CA LEU A 286 -5.44 17.14 -4.54
C LEU A 286 -6.80 17.80 -4.66
N GLN A 287 -7.18 18.53 -3.61
CA GLN A 287 -8.39 19.32 -3.59
C GLN A 287 -8.09 20.75 -4.03
N LEU A 288 -8.87 21.23 -5.00
CA LEU A 288 -8.78 22.57 -5.52
C LEU A 288 -9.57 23.56 -4.64
N PRO A 289 -9.10 24.81 -4.48
CA PRO A 289 -9.78 25.82 -3.66
C PRO A 289 -11.16 26.19 -4.19
N ARG A 290 -11.41 25.98 -5.50
CA ARG A 290 -12.70 26.24 -6.15
C ARG A 290 -12.96 25.25 -7.28
N SER A 291 -14.25 25.07 -7.60
CA SER A 291 -14.68 24.23 -8.72
C SER A 291 -14.25 24.82 -10.06
N VAL A 292 -13.71 23.97 -10.94
CA VAL A 292 -13.38 24.31 -12.33
C VAL A 292 -14.44 23.76 -13.28
N ASN A 293 -14.76 24.54 -14.31
CA ASN A 293 -15.72 24.15 -15.33
C ASN A 293 -15.02 23.51 -16.55
N LEU A 294 -14.25 22.45 -16.30
CA LEU A 294 -13.52 21.71 -17.33
C LEU A 294 -14.05 20.27 -17.47
N PRO A 295 -13.92 19.65 -18.65
CA PRO A 295 -14.18 18.22 -18.79
C PRO A 295 -13.27 17.40 -17.87
N ILE A 296 -13.84 16.43 -17.16
CA ILE A 296 -13.14 15.54 -16.24
C ILE A 296 -12.93 14.15 -16.86
N ALA A 297 -11.91 13.42 -16.44
CA ALA A 297 -11.73 12.01 -16.76
C ALA A 297 -12.81 11.14 -16.06
N CYS A 298 -13.19 10.01 -16.64
CA CYS A 298 -14.00 9.04 -15.91
C CYS A 298 -13.12 8.22 -14.97
N LEU A 299 -13.65 7.90 -13.77
CA LEU A 299 -13.09 6.83 -12.97
C LEU A 299 -13.43 5.46 -13.60
N PRO A 300 -12.55 4.45 -13.44
CA PRO A 300 -12.74 3.15 -14.07
C PRO A 300 -13.89 2.38 -13.42
N LYS A 301 -14.63 1.61 -14.23
CA LYS A 301 -15.67 0.67 -13.75
C LYS A 301 -15.19 -0.78 -13.71
N THR A 302 -14.14 -1.07 -14.45
CA THR A 302 -13.51 -2.38 -14.57
C THR A 302 -12.02 -2.18 -14.73
N ARG A 303 -11.24 -3.19 -14.34
CA ARG A 303 -9.81 -3.25 -14.64
C ARG A 303 -9.56 -3.29 -16.15
N PRO A 304 -8.46 -2.72 -16.65
CA PRO A 304 -8.10 -2.85 -18.05
C PRO A 304 -7.65 -4.29 -18.36
N ARG A 305 -7.86 -4.72 -19.60
CA ARG A 305 -7.47 -6.07 -20.04
C ARG A 305 -6.05 -6.06 -20.61
N PRO A 306 -5.29 -7.17 -20.52
CA PRO A 306 -4.04 -7.31 -21.26
C PRO A 306 -4.25 -7.02 -22.76
N SER A 307 -3.26 -6.38 -23.38
CA SER A 307 -3.26 -5.92 -24.77
C SER A 307 -4.25 -4.79 -25.09
N GLU A 308 -5.06 -4.33 -24.13
CA GLU A 308 -5.85 -3.11 -24.29
C GLU A 308 -4.92 -1.91 -24.48
N VAL A 309 -5.13 -1.12 -25.54
CA VAL A 309 -4.27 0.01 -25.86
C VAL A 309 -4.81 1.27 -25.21
N CYS A 310 -4.00 1.85 -24.33
CA CYS A 310 -4.31 3.07 -23.60
C CYS A 310 -3.41 4.22 -24.06
N SER A 311 -3.75 5.44 -23.68
CA SER A 311 -2.99 6.65 -23.97
C SER A 311 -2.40 7.23 -22.69
N VAL A 312 -1.13 7.60 -22.76
CA VAL A 312 -0.48 8.41 -21.73
C VAL A 312 -0.10 9.75 -22.34
N MET A 313 -0.05 10.79 -21.52
CA MET A 313 0.37 12.12 -21.95
C MET A 313 1.13 12.85 -20.84
N GLY A 314 1.98 13.77 -21.27
CA GLY A 314 2.68 14.70 -20.41
C GLY A 314 3.77 15.48 -21.16
N TRP A 315 4.56 16.21 -20.37
CA TRP A 315 5.65 17.08 -20.83
C TRP A 315 7.03 16.51 -20.47
N GLY A 316 7.07 15.23 -20.11
CA GLY A 316 8.31 14.52 -19.84
C GLY A 316 9.21 14.41 -21.08
N LYS A 317 10.35 13.75 -20.88
CA LYS A 317 11.30 13.43 -21.95
C LYS A 317 10.62 12.55 -23.00
N VAL A 318 10.97 12.69 -24.28
CA VAL A 318 10.46 11.78 -25.32
C VAL A 318 11.39 10.58 -25.48
N ARG A 319 12.69 10.81 -25.29
CA ARG A 319 13.74 9.79 -25.32
C ARG A 319 14.54 9.83 -24.02
N THR A 320 15.12 8.69 -23.63
CA THR A 320 16.02 8.63 -22.47
C THR A 320 17.24 9.52 -22.60
N SER A 321 17.71 9.74 -23.82
CA SER A 321 18.84 10.62 -24.15
C SER A 321 18.53 12.10 -23.96
N ASP A 322 17.25 12.49 -23.90
CA ASP A 322 16.88 13.90 -23.85
C ASP A 322 17.31 14.51 -22.52
N THR A 323 17.90 15.70 -22.56
CA THR A 323 18.29 16.40 -21.33
C THR A 323 17.07 16.97 -20.61
N TYR A 324 16.11 17.50 -21.38
CA TYR A 324 14.90 18.16 -20.88
C TYR A 324 13.63 17.50 -21.45
N GLY A 325 12.50 17.72 -20.77
CA GLY A 325 11.20 17.33 -21.29
C GLY A 325 10.74 18.19 -22.47
N THR A 326 9.58 17.88 -23.03
CA THR A 326 8.98 18.64 -24.13
C THR A 326 8.30 19.91 -23.65
N HIS A 327 8.23 20.92 -24.51
CA HIS A 327 7.49 22.16 -24.21
C HIS A 327 6.01 21.99 -24.46
N THR A 328 5.65 21.29 -25.54
CA THR A 328 4.27 20.98 -25.89
C THR A 328 3.83 19.64 -25.31
N LEU A 329 2.55 19.49 -24.99
CA LEU A 329 2.01 18.25 -24.44
C LEU A 329 2.15 17.13 -25.47
N HIS A 330 2.82 16.04 -25.10
CA HIS A 330 2.96 14.85 -25.94
C HIS A 330 2.04 13.73 -25.47
N GLU A 331 1.69 12.83 -26.40
CA GLU A 331 0.93 11.62 -26.10
C GLU A 331 1.58 10.38 -26.73
N ALA A 332 1.46 9.24 -26.05
CA ALA A 332 1.88 7.94 -26.54
C ALA A 332 0.80 6.88 -26.33
N LYS A 333 0.83 5.82 -27.15
CA LYS A 333 -0.08 4.67 -27.04
C LYS A 333 0.67 3.46 -26.52
N LEU A 334 0.18 2.90 -25.43
CA LEU A 334 0.81 1.79 -24.71
C LEU A 334 -0.20 0.67 -24.49
N PRO A 335 0.12 -0.58 -24.83
CA PRO A 335 -0.72 -1.72 -24.49
C PRO A 335 -0.53 -2.09 -23.02
N ILE A 336 -1.60 -2.55 -22.39
CA ILE A 336 -1.54 -3.10 -21.04
C ILE A 336 -0.83 -4.45 -21.07
N VAL A 337 0.14 -4.61 -20.17
CA VAL A 337 0.96 -5.81 -20.08
C VAL A 337 0.36 -6.75 -19.03
N ALA A 338 0.32 -8.04 -19.34
CA ALA A 338 -0.14 -9.05 -18.39
C ALA A 338 0.74 -9.03 -17.12
N ALA A 339 0.10 -9.09 -15.95
CA ALA A 339 0.80 -8.99 -14.66
C ALA A 339 1.93 -10.02 -14.48
N SER A 340 1.77 -11.23 -15.05
CA SER A 340 2.81 -12.27 -15.04
C SER A 340 4.03 -11.90 -15.87
N VAL A 341 3.83 -11.30 -17.05
CA VAL A 341 4.92 -10.78 -17.91
C VAL A 341 5.62 -9.62 -17.23
N CYS A 342 4.85 -8.70 -16.65
CA CYS A 342 5.43 -7.56 -15.96
C CYS A 342 6.29 -8.00 -14.76
N ARG A 343 5.76 -8.84 -13.86
CA ARG A 343 6.53 -9.35 -12.71
C ARG A 343 7.84 -10.02 -13.11
N ARG A 344 7.87 -10.77 -14.21
CA ARG A 344 9.10 -11.40 -14.72
C ARG A 344 10.13 -10.40 -15.26
N SER A 345 9.70 -9.22 -15.65
CA SER A 345 10.55 -8.17 -16.23
C SER A 345 11.30 -7.35 -15.17
N TYR A 346 10.88 -7.46 -13.91
CA TYR A 346 11.47 -6.77 -12.75
C TYR A 346 11.96 -7.81 -11.72
N ARG A 347 13.26 -8.08 -11.70
CA ARG A 347 13.87 -9.06 -10.77
C ARG A 347 14.12 -8.50 -9.37
N HIS A 348 14.39 -7.20 -9.27
CA HIS A 348 14.76 -6.51 -8.02
C HIS A 348 13.62 -5.72 -7.40
N PHE A 349 12.49 -5.57 -8.11
CA PHE A 349 11.32 -4.83 -7.66
C PHE A 349 10.09 -5.72 -7.63
N LEU A 350 9.41 -5.76 -6.47
CA LEU A 350 8.19 -6.54 -6.30
C LEU A 350 6.99 -5.78 -6.88
N ILE A 351 6.45 -6.27 -8.02
CA ILE A 351 5.22 -5.71 -8.61
C ILE A 351 3.98 -6.29 -7.91
N THR A 352 3.37 -5.47 -7.05
CA THR A 352 2.20 -5.84 -6.23
C THR A 352 0.91 -5.92 -7.06
N PRO A 353 -0.20 -6.49 -6.52
CA PRO A 353 -1.53 -6.44 -7.17
C PRO A 353 -2.13 -5.03 -7.31
N ASN A 354 -1.52 -4.04 -6.68
CA ASN A 354 -1.89 -2.63 -6.77
C ASN A 354 -1.25 -1.91 -7.95
N MET A 355 -0.33 -2.57 -8.65
CA MET A 355 0.40 -2.04 -9.78
C MET A 355 -0.05 -2.72 -11.07
N LEU A 356 -0.06 -1.97 -12.17
CA LEU A 356 -0.20 -2.49 -13.52
C LEU A 356 0.95 -1.95 -14.38
N CYS A 357 1.16 -2.59 -15.52
CA CYS A 357 2.25 -2.22 -16.41
C CYS A 357 1.71 -1.95 -17.81
N ALA A 358 2.28 -0.98 -18.49
CA ALA A 358 1.92 -0.64 -19.86
C ALA A 358 3.18 -0.32 -20.66
N GLY A 359 3.25 -0.81 -21.90
CA GLY A 359 4.40 -0.58 -22.78
C GLY A 359 4.55 -1.66 -23.83
N TRP A 360 5.25 -1.33 -24.91
CA TRP A 360 5.56 -2.29 -25.97
C TRP A 360 6.81 -3.09 -25.59
N SER A 361 6.80 -4.40 -25.83
CA SER A 361 7.95 -5.27 -25.56
C SER A 361 9.19 -4.90 -26.38
N SER A 362 9.01 -4.23 -27.53
CA SER A 362 10.11 -3.70 -28.35
C SER A 362 10.92 -2.62 -27.65
N GLY A 363 10.34 -1.94 -26.64
CA GLY A 363 10.94 -0.78 -25.98
C GLY A 363 10.72 0.53 -26.75
N GLU A 364 10.11 0.53 -27.94
CA GLU A 364 10.03 1.70 -28.82
C GLU A 364 9.07 2.82 -28.33
N ALA A 365 8.20 2.53 -27.35
CA ALA A 365 7.43 3.56 -26.66
C ALA A 365 7.16 3.15 -25.21
N ASP A 366 7.59 4.00 -24.29
CA ASP A 366 7.37 3.87 -22.84
C ASP A 366 7.24 5.27 -22.21
N THR A 367 6.66 5.36 -21.01
CA THR A 367 6.62 6.61 -20.24
C THR A 367 8.00 6.96 -19.72
N CYS A 368 8.44 8.18 -19.99
CA CYS A 368 9.74 8.70 -19.56
C CYS A 368 9.64 9.56 -18.30
N ALA A 369 10.81 10.00 -17.81
CA ALA A 369 10.91 10.97 -16.74
C ALA A 369 10.14 12.27 -17.08
N GLY A 370 9.29 12.72 -16.15
CA GLY A 370 8.51 13.97 -16.25
C GLY A 370 6.99 13.79 -16.41
N ASP A 371 6.51 12.56 -16.65
CA ASP A 371 5.06 12.25 -16.74
C ASP A 371 4.49 11.65 -15.44
N SER A 372 5.30 11.56 -14.38
CA SER A 372 4.92 11.02 -13.07
C SER A 372 3.64 11.64 -12.53
N GLY A 373 2.72 10.83 -12.00
CA GLY A 373 1.40 11.28 -11.54
C GLY A 373 0.37 11.50 -12.65
N GLY A 374 0.77 11.50 -13.93
CA GLY A 374 -0.13 11.55 -15.07
C GLY A 374 -1.05 10.32 -15.18
N GLY A 375 -2.18 10.47 -15.85
CA GLY A 375 -3.16 9.39 -16.00
C GLY A 375 -2.89 8.50 -17.21
N LEU A 376 -2.98 7.18 -17.03
CA LEU A 376 -3.07 6.21 -18.13
C LEU A 376 -4.54 6.08 -18.56
N MET A 377 -4.88 6.68 -19.70
CA MET A 377 -6.22 6.86 -20.21
C MET A 377 -6.62 5.72 -21.15
N CYS A 378 -7.50 4.82 -20.71
CA CYS A 378 -7.98 3.73 -21.56
C CYS A 378 -9.34 4.06 -22.18
N PRO A 379 -9.53 3.82 -23.50
CA PRO A 379 -10.76 4.11 -24.18
C PRO A 379 -11.86 3.09 -23.85
N PHE A 380 -13.09 3.55 -23.66
CA PHE A 380 -14.27 2.69 -23.59
C PHE A 380 -15.42 3.27 -24.42
N LYS A 381 -16.33 2.40 -24.88
CA LYS A 381 -17.54 2.84 -25.59
C LYS A 381 -18.61 3.21 -24.58
N ARG A 382 -19.12 4.44 -24.66
CA ARG A 382 -20.30 4.89 -23.93
C ARG A 382 -21.39 5.26 -24.93
N ARG A 383 -22.36 4.36 -25.11
CA ARG A 383 -23.31 4.41 -26.25
C ARG A 383 -22.50 4.46 -27.56
N SER A 384 -22.79 5.41 -28.44
CA SER A 384 -22.10 5.59 -29.73
C SER A 384 -20.91 6.57 -29.66
N ARG A 385 -20.39 6.92 -28.48
CA ARG A 385 -19.26 7.85 -28.32
C ARG A 385 -18.08 7.20 -27.60
N LEU A 386 -16.88 7.52 -28.07
CA LEU A 386 -15.63 7.20 -27.40
C LEU A 386 -15.50 8.05 -26.13
N ALA A 387 -15.21 7.41 -25.01
CA ALA A 387 -14.89 8.06 -23.76
C ALA A 387 -13.63 7.43 -23.16
N TYR A 388 -13.01 8.11 -22.19
CA TYR A 388 -11.78 7.66 -21.56
C TYR A 388 -11.93 7.60 -20.04
N SER A 389 -11.37 6.54 -19.46
CA SER A 389 -11.23 6.40 -18.01
C SER A 389 -9.77 6.32 -17.62
N VAL A 390 -9.42 6.91 -16.48
CA VAL A 390 -8.06 6.82 -15.91
C VAL A 390 -7.89 5.47 -15.23
N GLN A 391 -7.19 4.54 -15.88
CA GLN A 391 -6.99 3.17 -15.38
C GLN A 391 -5.72 3.04 -14.54
N GLY A 392 -4.73 3.89 -14.82
CA GLY A 392 -3.44 3.91 -14.12
C GLY A 392 -3.01 5.33 -13.78
N ILE A 393 -2.11 5.46 -12.80
CA ILE A 393 -1.36 6.69 -12.49
C ILE A 393 0.11 6.39 -12.69
N THR A 394 0.81 7.18 -13.51
CA THR A 394 2.25 6.99 -13.78
C THR A 394 3.03 7.05 -12.48
N SER A 395 3.75 5.97 -12.13
CA SER A 395 4.42 5.84 -10.84
C SER A 395 5.94 5.84 -11.00
N PHE A 396 6.52 4.78 -11.59
CA PHE A 396 7.95 4.65 -11.82
C PHE A 396 8.27 3.74 -13.03
N GLY A 397 9.54 3.64 -13.38
CA GLY A 397 10.06 2.72 -14.40
C GLY A 397 11.59 2.75 -14.45
N ASP A 398 12.21 1.74 -15.07
CA ASP A 398 13.68 1.60 -15.18
C ASP A 398 14.30 2.53 -16.25
N GLY A 399 13.60 3.61 -16.61
CA GLY A 399 13.86 4.41 -17.80
C GLY A 399 13.08 3.92 -19.02
N CYS A 400 12.74 4.84 -19.90
CA CYS A 400 11.98 4.55 -21.12
C CYS A 400 12.86 3.94 -22.23
N GLY A 401 12.26 3.41 -23.29
CA GLY A 401 13.04 3.02 -24.47
C GLY A 401 13.72 1.64 -24.42
N LEU A 402 13.61 0.90 -23.30
CA LEU A 402 14.34 -0.36 -23.11
C LEU A 402 13.49 -1.59 -23.46
N LYS A 403 14.10 -2.54 -24.17
CA LYS A 403 13.46 -3.81 -24.53
C LYS A 403 13.03 -4.58 -23.27
N ASN A 404 11.78 -5.07 -23.26
CA ASN A 404 11.17 -5.78 -22.13
C ASN A 404 11.15 -4.98 -20.79
N LYS A 405 11.18 -3.65 -20.85
CA LYS A 405 10.89 -2.77 -19.72
C LYS A 405 9.58 -2.04 -19.98
N TYR A 406 8.80 -1.83 -18.93
CA TYR A 406 7.44 -1.31 -19.02
C TYR A 406 7.21 -0.24 -17.96
N GLY A 407 6.52 0.84 -18.28
CA GLY A 407 6.06 1.79 -17.27
C GLY A 407 5.20 1.10 -16.21
N ILE A 408 5.48 1.39 -14.94
CA ILE A 408 4.69 0.92 -13.80
C ILE A 408 3.71 2.01 -13.37
N TYR A 409 2.46 1.60 -13.18
CA TYR A 409 1.35 2.48 -12.85
C TYR A 409 0.60 1.97 -11.63
N THR A 410 0.11 2.88 -10.79
CA THR A 410 -0.85 2.55 -9.74
C THR A 410 -2.21 2.22 -10.35
N THR A 411 -2.77 1.04 -10.04
CA THR A 411 -4.07 0.58 -10.59
C THR A 411 -5.23 1.31 -9.92
N VAL A 412 -5.77 2.34 -10.58
CA VAL A 412 -6.82 3.22 -10.02
C VAL A 412 -8.04 2.45 -9.53
N PHE A 413 -8.42 1.38 -10.23
CA PHE A 413 -9.56 0.54 -9.86
C PHE A 413 -9.47 0.00 -8.41
N ASN A 414 -8.27 -0.27 -7.88
CA ASN A 414 -8.09 -0.76 -6.51
C ASN A 414 -8.38 0.30 -5.45
N TYR A 415 -8.34 1.58 -5.82
CA TYR A 415 -8.42 2.71 -4.89
C TYR A 415 -9.74 3.47 -4.99
N LEU A 416 -10.69 3.01 -5.81
CA LEU A 416 -11.99 3.68 -5.99
C LEU A 416 -12.69 3.94 -4.65
N LYS A 417 -12.66 2.97 -3.72
CA LYS A 417 -13.24 3.13 -2.38
C LYS A 417 -12.61 4.30 -1.61
N TRP A 418 -11.28 4.38 -1.60
CA TRP A 418 -10.57 5.47 -0.94
C TRP A 418 -10.82 6.81 -1.65
N ILE A 419 -10.83 6.82 -2.99
CA ILE A 419 -11.12 8.01 -3.80
C ILE A 419 -12.51 8.57 -3.44
N TYR A 420 -13.55 7.72 -3.48
CA TYR A 420 -14.91 8.15 -3.14
C TYR A 420 -15.04 8.56 -1.68
N TYR A 421 -14.42 7.83 -0.74
CA TYR A 421 -14.41 8.21 0.67
C TYR A 421 -13.86 9.63 0.86
N VAL A 422 -12.69 9.94 0.31
CA VAL A 422 -12.08 11.27 0.42
C VAL A 422 -12.93 12.32 -0.28
N MET A 423 -13.41 12.04 -1.49
CA MET A 423 -14.23 12.99 -2.22
C MET A 423 -15.53 13.29 -1.46
N ASP A 424 -16.26 12.29 -0.97
CA ASP A 424 -17.56 12.49 -0.33
C ASP A 424 -17.47 13.16 1.05
N HIS A 425 -16.42 12.88 1.83
CA HIS A 425 -16.26 13.44 3.18
C HIS A 425 -15.73 14.88 3.19
N TYR A 426 -15.10 15.32 2.10
CA TYR A 426 -14.41 16.62 2.03
C TYR A 426 -14.91 17.50 0.88
N SER A 427 -15.97 17.13 0.14
CA SER A 427 -16.51 17.90 -1.00
C SER A 427 -17.21 19.20 -0.63
#